data_AF-A0A7V9T6C1-F1
#
_entry.id   AF-A0A7V9T6C1-F1
#
_cell.length_a   1.000
_cell.length_b   1.000
_cell.length_c   1.000
_cell.angle_alpha   90.00
_cell.angle_beta   90.00
_cell.angle_gamma   90.00
#
_symmetry.space_group_name_H-M   'P 1'
#
loop_
_entity.id
_entity.type
_entity.pdbx_description
1 polymer ?
#
loop_
_entity_poly.entity_id
_entity_poly.type
_entity_poly.pdbx_seq_one_letter_code
_entity_poly.pdbx_strand_id
1 'polypeptide(L)'
;DIVSFAGVERFIDTPVKRYSSGMYLRLAFSVAAHLEPDVLVVDEVLAVGDAEFQAKCLGRMQVAEREGRTVVFVSHNLDAIAQLCSQAIWLERGRIAAEGSTGSVIDSYVTTALSTDGAGTPMQDDGSVSLRRVQTCDTEGRPAPVLRRDRPFSIDVTFALEQKVPGLDLAVYVVNAAGVRVFDEAWSDTQRLRPDRAGTYTLRLVVPPVLNAGEYQIGVWAGSAYETLLLQPVASVFRLEGSLKGRPERAVELLLDWELIGEEPAERPADTQAVERQ
;
A
#
# COMPACT_ATOMS: atom_id res chain seq x y z
N ASP A 1 5.48 -32.37 12.73
CA ASP A 1 4.66 -33.03 13.76
C ASP A 1 3.83 -31.95 14.47
N ILE A 2 2.55 -32.20 14.72
CA ILE A 2 1.54 -31.20 15.14
C ILE A 2 1.96 -30.47 16.42
N VAL A 3 2.43 -31.24 17.41
CA VAL A 3 2.80 -30.72 18.74
C VAL A 3 3.99 -29.76 18.63
N SER A 4 4.93 -30.04 17.74
CA SER A 4 6.10 -29.18 17.53
C SER A 4 5.78 -27.91 16.75
N PHE A 5 4.87 -27.99 15.78
CA PHE A 5 4.37 -26.80 15.09
C PHE A 5 3.63 -25.87 16.08
N ALA A 6 2.82 -26.44 16.97
CA ALA A 6 2.10 -25.71 18.00
C ALA A 6 3.01 -25.06 19.04
N GLY A 7 4.21 -25.59 19.28
CA GLY A 7 5.13 -25.11 20.33
C GLY A 7 4.61 -25.36 21.75
N VAL A 8 3.82 -26.42 21.94
CA VAL A 8 3.19 -26.77 23.24
C VAL A 8 3.75 -28.06 23.83
N GLU A 9 4.92 -28.53 23.40
CA GLU A 9 5.52 -29.81 23.78
C GLU A 9 5.61 -29.99 25.30
N ARG A 10 5.98 -28.92 26.02
CA ARG A 10 6.12 -28.94 27.49
C ARG A 10 4.78 -29.02 28.23
N PHE A 11 3.67 -28.78 27.54
CA PHE A 11 2.34 -28.65 28.13
C PHE A 11 1.33 -29.63 27.53
N ILE A 12 1.76 -30.55 26.65
CA ILE A 12 0.86 -31.45 25.94
C ILE A 12 0.04 -32.35 26.88
N ASP A 13 0.64 -32.78 27.99
CA ASP A 13 -0.03 -33.58 29.03
C ASP A 13 -0.90 -32.75 29.98
N THR A 14 -0.87 -31.42 29.87
CA THR A 14 -1.75 -30.55 30.65
C THR A 14 -3.16 -30.56 30.04
N PRO A 15 -4.23 -30.71 30.83
CA PRO A 15 -5.59 -30.66 30.28
C PRO A 15 -5.85 -29.36 29.53
N VAL A 16 -6.39 -29.46 28.30
CA VAL A 16 -6.62 -28.33 27.37
C VAL A 16 -7.37 -27.15 28.02
N LYS A 17 -8.29 -27.41 28.96
CA LYS A 17 -9.00 -26.37 29.72
C LYS A 17 -8.10 -25.45 30.58
N ARG A 18 -6.82 -25.82 30.77
CA ARG A 18 -5.81 -25.04 31.49
C ARG A 18 -4.81 -24.36 30.54
N TYR A 19 -4.99 -24.49 29.23
CA TYR A 19 -4.17 -23.79 28.26
C TYR A 19 -4.50 -22.30 28.31
N SER A 20 -3.51 -21.45 28.06
CA SER A 20 -3.81 -20.07 27.70
C SER A 20 -4.60 -20.06 26.38
N SER A 21 -5.33 -18.98 26.12
CA SER A 21 -6.01 -18.76 24.85
C SER A 21 -5.05 -18.93 23.66
N GLY A 22 -3.83 -18.38 23.75
CA GLY A 22 -2.80 -18.54 22.73
C GLY A 22 -2.34 -19.98 22.53
N MET A 23 -2.09 -20.74 23.60
CA MET A 23 -1.73 -22.16 23.48
C MET A 23 -2.84 -22.99 22.85
N TYR A 24 -4.08 -22.72 23.25
CA TYR A 24 -5.26 -23.39 22.70
C TYR A 24 -5.37 -23.16 21.19
N LEU A 25 -5.30 -21.89 20.77
CA LEU A 25 -5.38 -21.49 19.36
C LEU A 25 -4.22 -22.03 18.54
N ARG A 26 -2.98 -21.98 19.07
CA ARG A 26 -1.82 -22.56 18.42
C ARG A 26 -2.02 -24.05 18.16
N LEU A 27 -2.47 -24.80 19.16
CA LEU A 27 -2.73 -26.23 18.99
C LEU A 27 -3.87 -26.48 17.99
N ALA A 28 -4.99 -25.76 18.10
CA ALA A 28 -6.14 -25.90 17.20
C ALA A 28 -5.76 -25.62 15.74
N PHE A 29 -5.03 -24.53 15.50
CA PHE A 29 -4.53 -24.21 14.17
C PHE A 29 -3.54 -25.25 13.67
N SER A 30 -2.62 -25.70 14.52
CA SER A 30 -1.62 -26.72 14.16
C SER A 30 -2.28 -28.01 13.69
N VAL A 31 -3.35 -28.43 14.36
CA VAL A 31 -4.16 -29.57 13.92
C VAL A 31 -4.76 -29.26 12.55
N ALA A 32 -5.48 -28.15 12.40
CA ALA A 32 -6.13 -27.77 11.14
C ALA A 32 -5.15 -27.68 9.95
N ALA A 33 -3.96 -27.14 10.16
CA ALA A 33 -2.93 -26.96 9.15
C ALA A 33 -2.18 -28.25 8.78
N HIS A 34 -2.30 -29.29 9.60
CA HIS A 34 -1.82 -30.65 9.31
C HIS A 34 -2.93 -31.57 8.80
N LEU A 35 -4.19 -31.13 8.80
CA LEU A 35 -5.25 -31.82 8.07
C LEU A 35 -5.03 -31.65 6.57
N GLU A 36 -5.58 -32.59 5.81
CA GLU A 36 -5.55 -32.57 4.35
C GLU A 36 -6.97 -32.39 3.77
N PRO A 37 -7.64 -31.24 4.04
CA PRO A 37 -8.96 -31.01 3.48
C PRO A 37 -8.87 -30.58 2.01
N ASP A 38 -9.90 -30.94 1.23
CA ASP A 38 -10.07 -30.42 -0.14
C ASP A 38 -10.36 -28.90 -0.13
N VAL A 39 -11.05 -28.43 0.91
CA VAL A 39 -11.41 -27.01 1.13
C VAL A 39 -11.11 -26.61 2.57
N LEU A 40 -10.27 -25.58 2.74
CA LEU A 40 -9.94 -24.98 4.02
C LEU A 40 -10.60 -23.60 4.14
N VAL A 41 -11.47 -23.41 5.14
CA VAL A 41 -12.08 -22.12 5.43
C VAL A 41 -11.44 -21.54 6.69
N VAL A 42 -10.93 -20.31 6.60
CA VAL A 42 -10.26 -19.62 7.68
C VAL A 42 -10.91 -18.25 7.87
N ASP A 43 -11.53 -18.06 9.02
CA ASP A 43 -12.23 -16.83 9.38
C ASP A 43 -11.52 -16.10 10.51
N GLU A 44 -10.83 -14.99 10.18
CA GLU A 44 -10.12 -14.09 11.11
C GLU A 44 -9.10 -14.76 12.07
N VAL A 45 -8.72 -16.02 11.84
CA VAL A 45 -7.88 -16.81 12.75
C VAL A 45 -6.43 -16.33 12.81
N LEU A 46 -5.98 -15.54 11.82
CA LEU A 46 -4.60 -15.03 11.82
C LEU A 46 -4.34 -13.94 12.87
N ALA A 47 -5.38 -13.35 13.47
CA ALA A 47 -5.20 -12.36 14.55
C ALA A 47 -4.72 -12.99 15.88
N VAL A 48 -4.48 -14.30 15.93
CA VAL A 48 -4.18 -15.01 17.17
C VAL A 48 -2.88 -15.81 17.10
N GLY A 49 -1.99 -15.56 18.05
CA GLY A 49 -0.63 -16.12 18.11
C GLY A 49 0.44 -15.03 18.15
N ASP A 50 1.70 -15.43 18.28
CA ASP A 50 2.84 -14.53 18.08
C ASP A 50 3.19 -14.45 16.58
N ALA A 51 3.97 -13.44 16.20
CA ALA A 51 4.43 -13.21 14.83
C ALA A 51 5.10 -14.44 14.20
N GLU A 52 5.86 -15.20 15.00
CA GLU A 52 6.54 -16.42 14.54
C GLU A 52 5.52 -17.50 14.16
N PHE A 53 4.48 -17.67 14.97
CA PHE A 53 3.40 -18.61 14.70
C PHE A 53 2.56 -18.18 13.51
N GLN A 54 2.23 -16.89 13.39
CA GLN A 54 1.53 -16.35 12.20
C GLN A 54 2.30 -16.63 10.91
N ALA A 55 3.62 -16.41 10.89
CA ALA A 55 4.46 -16.72 9.73
C ALA A 55 4.42 -18.21 9.38
N LYS A 56 4.42 -19.09 10.38
CA LYS A 56 4.24 -20.55 10.19
C LYS A 56 2.86 -20.87 9.60
N CYS A 57 1.81 -20.20 10.07
CA CYS A 57 0.44 -20.35 9.56
C CYS A 57 0.34 -19.95 8.08
N LEU A 58 0.84 -18.76 7.73
CA LEU A 58 0.87 -18.23 6.37
C LEU A 58 1.62 -19.17 5.43
N GLY A 59 2.82 -19.62 5.82
CA GLY A 59 3.61 -20.56 5.04
C GLY A 59 2.87 -21.87 4.77
N ARG A 60 2.11 -22.39 5.76
CA ARG A 60 1.36 -23.63 5.58
C ARG A 60 0.16 -23.48 4.65
N MET A 61 -0.51 -22.32 4.68
CA MET A 61 -1.61 -22.02 3.74
C MET A 61 -1.10 -21.92 2.29
N GLN A 62 0.07 -21.31 2.08
CA GLN A 62 0.71 -21.25 0.75
C GLN A 62 1.09 -22.66 0.23
N VAL A 63 1.55 -23.55 1.11
CA VAL A 63 1.79 -24.95 0.71
C VAL A 63 0.50 -25.65 0.30
N ALA A 64 -0.59 -25.46 1.07
CA ALA A 64 -1.89 -26.04 0.74
C ALA A 64 -2.40 -25.58 -0.64
N GLU A 65 -2.24 -24.29 -0.95
CA GLU A 65 -2.56 -23.73 -2.28
C GLU A 65 -1.73 -24.38 -3.39
N ARG A 66 -0.40 -24.50 -3.20
CA ARG A 66 0.50 -25.16 -4.18
C ARG A 66 0.20 -26.65 -4.38
N GLU A 67 -0.35 -27.31 -3.38
CA GLU A 67 -0.80 -28.70 -3.46
C GLU A 67 -2.17 -28.85 -4.14
N GLY A 68 -2.75 -27.77 -4.67
CA GLY A 68 -4.01 -27.77 -5.41
C GLY A 68 -5.27 -27.73 -4.53
N ARG A 69 -5.13 -27.36 -3.26
CA ARG A 69 -6.26 -27.28 -2.32
C ARG A 69 -6.92 -25.91 -2.38
N THR A 70 -8.22 -25.85 -2.13
CA THR A 70 -8.96 -24.59 -2.11
C THR A 70 -8.88 -23.95 -0.72
N VAL A 71 -8.44 -22.70 -0.64
CA VAL A 71 -8.42 -21.92 0.60
C VAL A 71 -9.38 -20.75 0.49
N VAL A 72 -10.34 -20.69 1.40
CA VAL A 72 -11.23 -19.53 1.58
C VAL A 72 -10.74 -18.78 2.81
N PHE A 73 -10.21 -17.58 2.59
CA PHE A 73 -9.64 -16.75 3.64
C PHE A 73 -10.47 -15.49 3.83
N VAL A 74 -10.96 -15.28 5.06
CA VAL A 74 -11.73 -14.10 5.47
C VAL A 74 -10.88 -13.30 6.44
N SER A 75 -10.62 -12.04 6.08
CA SER A 75 -9.80 -11.14 6.88
C SER A 75 -10.09 -9.68 6.53
N HIS A 76 -9.73 -8.80 7.46
CA HIS A 76 -9.62 -7.35 7.23
C HIS A 76 -8.15 -6.92 6.99
N ASN A 77 -7.19 -7.83 7.09
CA ASN A 77 -5.77 -7.56 6.82
C ASN A 77 -5.49 -7.66 5.31
N LEU A 78 -5.38 -6.50 4.65
CA LEU A 78 -5.17 -6.41 3.21
C LEU A 78 -3.83 -7.00 2.75
N ASP A 79 -2.78 -6.92 3.57
CA ASP A 79 -1.46 -7.49 3.23
C ASP A 79 -1.49 -9.01 3.22
N ALA A 80 -2.15 -9.61 4.22
CA ALA A 80 -2.34 -11.05 4.27
C ALA A 80 -3.19 -11.53 3.08
N ILE A 81 -4.24 -10.79 2.73
CA ILE A 81 -5.07 -11.08 1.55
C ILE A 81 -4.22 -10.99 0.27
N ALA A 82 -3.42 -9.93 0.11
CA ALA A 82 -2.55 -9.73 -1.05
C ALA A 82 -1.50 -10.85 -1.19
N GLN A 83 -0.99 -11.38 -0.09
CA GLN A 83 0.03 -12.43 -0.09
C GLN A 83 -0.52 -13.85 -0.29
N LEU A 84 -1.76 -14.11 0.15
CA LEU A 84 -2.33 -15.47 0.19
C LEU A 84 -3.37 -15.73 -0.90
N CYS A 85 -4.07 -14.70 -1.36
CA CYS A 85 -5.21 -14.85 -2.24
C CYS A 85 -4.87 -14.40 -3.66
N SER A 86 -5.24 -15.19 -4.66
CA SER A 86 -5.17 -14.81 -6.08
C SER A 86 -6.45 -14.13 -6.57
N GLN A 87 -7.58 -14.39 -5.91
CA GLN A 87 -8.88 -13.79 -6.14
C GLN A 87 -9.46 -13.30 -4.81
N ALA A 88 -10.25 -12.23 -4.85
CA ALA A 88 -10.92 -11.69 -3.69
C ALA A 88 -12.37 -11.30 -4.00
N ILE A 89 -13.20 -11.34 -2.97
CA ILE A 89 -14.57 -10.81 -2.98
C ILE A 89 -14.64 -9.82 -1.83
N TRP A 90 -14.97 -8.56 -2.14
CA TRP A 90 -15.27 -7.56 -1.15
C TRP A 90 -16.77 -7.49 -0.92
N LEU A 91 -17.18 -7.64 0.33
CA LEU A 91 -18.55 -7.49 0.78
C LEU A 91 -18.77 -6.14 1.45
N GLU A 92 -19.79 -5.41 1.03
CA GLU A 92 -20.27 -4.19 1.67
C GLU A 92 -21.76 -4.34 2.03
N ARG A 93 -22.10 -4.21 3.32
CA ARG A 93 -23.48 -4.32 3.84
C ARG A 93 -24.21 -5.59 3.35
N GLY A 94 -23.49 -6.71 3.31
CA GLY A 94 -24.02 -8.00 2.88
C GLY A 94 -24.21 -8.17 1.37
N ARG A 95 -23.64 -7.28 0.55
CA ARG A 95 -23.64 -7.38 -0.92
C ARG A 95 -22.21 -7.41 -1.45
N ILE A 96 -21.99 -8.08 -2.58
CA ILE A 96 -20.71 -8.04 -3.29
C ILE A 96 -20.53 -6.63 -3.87
N ALA A 97 -19.54 -5.91 -3.36
CA ALA A 97 -19.16 -4.59 -3.85
C ALA A 97 -18.12 -4.69 -4.98
N ALA A 98 -17.18 -5.64 -4.86
CA ALA A 98 -16.22 -5.97 -5.92
C ALA A 98 -15.81 -7.45 -5.86
N GLU A 99 -15.47 -8.02 -7.01
CA GLU A 99 -14.97 -9.39 -7.16
C GLU A 99 -13.96 -9.43 -8.31
N GLY A 100 -12.88 -10.18 -8.14
CA GLY A 100 -11.87 -10.36 -9.18
C GLY A 100 -10.48 -10.62 -8.62
N SER A 101 -9.45 -10.16 -9.34
CA SER A 101 -8.08 -10.27 -8.85
C SER A 101 -7.91 -9.53 -7.53
N THR A 102 -7.14 -10.13 -6.62
CA THR A 102 -6.93 -9.60 -5.28
C THR A 102 -6.48 -8.15 -5.29
N GLY A 103 -5.49 -7.80 -6.13
CA GLY A 103 -5.02 -6.42 -6.25
C GLY A 103 -6.13 -5.45 -6.67
N SER A 104 -6.90 -5.76 -7.70
CA SER A 104 -7.99 -4.89 -8.18
C SER A 104 -9.09 -4.69 -7.13
N VAL A 105 -9.40 -5.72 -6.35
CA VAL A 105 -10.43 -5.68 -5.30
C VAL A 105 -9.92 -4.90 -4.09
N ILE A 106 -8.66 -5.09 -3.70
CA ILE A 106 -8.00 -4.29 -2.65
C ILE A 106 -7.99 -2.81 -3.06
N ASP A 107 -7.59 -2.51 -4.29
CA ASP A 107 -7.59 -1.13 -4.81
C ASP A 107 -8.99 -0.53 -4.74
N SER A 108 -10.02 -1.26 -5.18
CA SER A 108 -11.42 -0.81 -5.14
C SER A 108 -11.94 -0.60 -3.72
N TYR A 109 -11.61 -1.52 -2.80
CA TYR A 109 -11.95 -1.44 -1.39
C TYR A 109 -11.36 -0.17 -0.77
N VAL A 110 -10.07 0.06 -0.99
CA VAL A 110 -9.36 1.22 -0.45
C VAL A 110 -9.88 2.50 -1.09
N THR A 111 -10.05 2.57 -2.42
CA THR A 111 -10.63 3.73 -3.13
C THR A 111 -12.04 4.07 -2.65
N THR A 112 -12.86 3.07 -2.30
CA THR A 112 -14.22 3.35 -1.82
C THR A 112 -14.23 3.81 -0.36
N ALA A 113 -13.37 3.23 0.48
CA ALA A 113 -13.12 3.75 1.82
C ALA A 113 -12.62 5.21 1.79
N LEU A 114 -11.91 5.59 0.72
CA LEU A 114 -11.42 6.94 0.43
C LEU A 114 -12.50 7.89 -0.12
N SER A 115 -13.53 7.36 -0.78
CA SER A 115 -14.61 8.15 -1.43
C SER A 115 -15.74 8.53 -0.46
N THR A 116 -15.70 8.01 0.76
CA THR A 116 -16.67 8.37 1.82
C THR A 116 -16.20 9.64 2.52
N ASP A 117 -16.83 10.76 2.17
CA ASP A 117 -16.78 12.10 2.78
C ASP A 117 -15.46 12.88 2.78
N GLY A 118 -15.26 13.66 1.69
CA GLY A 118 -14.28 14.74 1.55
C GLY A 118 -14.56 16.00 2.38
N ALA A 119 -15.03 15.87 3.62
CA ALA A 119 -15.21 16.98 4.55
C ALA A 119 -14.52 16.66 5.88
N GLY A 120 -13.24 17.03 5.99
CA GLY A 120 -12.54 17.14 7.27
C GLY A 120 -12.72 15.95 8.20
N THR A 121 -12.40 14.73 7.73
CA THR A 121 -12.27 13.59 8.62
C THR A 121 -11.33 13.99 9.77
N PRO A 122 -11.81 13.96 11.02
CA PRO A 122 -10.97 14.23 12.17
C PRO A 122 -9.73 13.35 12.08
N MET A 123 -8.57 13.94 12.30
CA MET A 123 -7.33 13.19 12.24
C MET A 123 -7.35 12.09 13.29
N GLN A 124 -7.12 10.85 12.84
CA GLN A 124 -7.16 9.69 13.73
C GLN A 124 -6.07 9.75 14.81
N ASP A 125 -6.45 9.23 15.97
CA ASP A 125 -5.59 9.06 17.15
C ASP A 125 -5.84 7.66 17.72
N ASP A 126 -4.83 6.80 17.63
CA ASP A 126 -4.84 5.43 18.19
C ASP A 126 -4.07 5.37 19.53
N GLY A 127 -3.66 6.51 20.06
CA GLY A 127 -2.83 6.62 21.27
C GLY A 127 -1.36 6.28 21.04
N SER A 128 -1.01 5.32 20.17
CA SER A 128 0.40 5.05 19.85
C SER A 128 0.98 6.03 18.82
N VAL A 129 0.19 6.35 17.80
CA VAL A 129 0.52 7.29 16.72
C VAL A 129 -0.65 8.24 16.51
N SER A 130 -0.38 9.54 16.60
CA SER A 130 -1.40 10.56 16.31
C SER A 130 -0.94 11.42 15.13
N LEU A 131 -1.70 11.45 14.04
CA LEU A 131 -1.43 12.37 12.95
C LEU A 131 -1.69 13.80 13.47
N ARG A 132 -0.80 14.76 13.16
CA ARG A 132 -0.91 16.17 13.62
C ARG A 132 -1.11 17.17 12.49
N ARG A 133 -0.50 16.94 11.33
CA ARG A 133 -0.72 17.80 10.15
C ARG A 133 -0.28 17.10 8.87
N VAL A 134 -1.03 17.29 7.78
CA VAL A 134 -0.60 16.93 6.42
C VAL A 134 -0.82 18.12 5.51
N GLN A 135 0.24 18.55 4.84
CA GLN A 135 0.16 19.71 3.94
C GLN A 135 1.12 19.57 2.78
N THR A 136 0.79 20.25 1.69
CA THR A 136 1.69 20.46 0.57
C THR A 136 2.47 21.77 0.73
N CYS A 137 3.73 21.78 0.29
CA CYS A 137 4.60 22.94 0.33
C CYS A 137 5.19 23.23 -1.06
N ASP A 138 5.37 24.51 -1.38
CA ASP A 138 6.04 24.97 -2.61
C ASP A 138 7.57 24.72 -2.58
N THR A 139 8.27 25.12 -3.65
CA THR A 139 9.72 25.00 -3.76
C THR A 139 10.50 25.80 -2.70
N GLU A 140 9.87 26.79 -2.08
CA GLU A 140 10.45 27.59 -1.00
C GLU A 140 10.11 27.01 0.39
N GLY A 141 9.38 25.87 0.44
CA GLY A 141 8.94 25.22 1.66
C GLY A 141 7.73 25.86 2.33
N ARG A 142 7.02 26.77 1.64
CA ARG A 142 5.83 27.43 2.17
C ARG A 142 4.59 26.56 1.94
N PRO A 143 3.69 26.42 2.93
CA PRO A 143 2.44 25.68 2.74
C PRO A 143 1.60 26.30 1.62
N ALA A 144 1.14 25.48 0.68
CA ALA A 144 0.36 25.93 -0.45
C ALA A 144 -0.63 24.84 -0.91
N PRO A 145 -1.95 25.06 -0.82
CA PRO A 145 -2.96 24.09 -1.29
C PRO A 145 -3.13 24.09 -2.81
N VAL A 146 -2.58 25.10 -3.49
CA VAL A 146 -2.54 25.21 -4.95
C VAL A 146 -1.09 25.34 -5.36
N LEU A 147 -0.62 24.42 -6.20
CA LEU A 147 0.76 24.30 -6.61
C LEU A 147 0.86 24.26 -8.13
N ARG A 148 2.05 24.53 -8.67
CA ARG A 148 2.29 24.41 -10.10
C ARG A 148 2.78 23.01 -10.43
N ARG A 149 2.22 22.38 -11.47
CA ARG A 149 2.64 21.04 -11.92
C ARG A 149 4.06 20.99 -12.50
N ASP A 150 4.58 22.13 -12.97
CA ASP A 150 5.85 22.23 -13.68
C ASP A 150 7.07 22.37 -12.75
N ARG A 151 6.84 22.27 -11.43
CA ARG A 151 7.88 22.36 -10.40
C ARG A 151 7.72 21.23 -9.39
N PRO A 152 8.83 20.76 -8.80
CA PRO A 152 8.74 19.86 -7.67
C PRO A 152 8.03 20.56 -6.50
N PHE A 153 7.35 19.78 -5.67
CA PHE A 153 6.73 20.24 -4.43
C PHE A 153 7.00 19.21 -3.33
N SER A 154 6.62 19.49 -2.09
CA SER A 154 6.72 18.50 -1.03
C SER A 154 5.40 18.27 -0.31
N ILE A 155 5.26 17.07 0.25
CA ILE A 155 4.21 16.70 1.19
C ILE A 155 4.86 16.54 2.56
N ASP A 156 4.47 17.39 3.49
CA ASP A 156 4.95 17.37 4.88
C ASP A 156 3.91 16.68 5.76
N VAL A 157 4.31 15.59 6.40
CA VAL A 157 3.49 14.80 7.33
C VAL A 157 4.05 14.97 8.73
N THR A 158 3.32 15.68 9.59
CA THR A 158 3.64 15.83 11.02
C THR A 158 2.80 14.84 11.82
N PHE A 159 3.43 14.04 12.66
CA PHE A 159 2.77 13.08 13.56
C PHE A 159 3.45 13.08 14.94
N ALA A 160 2.73 12.60 15.95
CA ALA A 160 3.21 12.43 17.31
C ALA A 160 3.24 10.95 17.68
N LEU A 161 4.25 10.58 18.46
CA LEU A 161 4.36 9.27 19.10
C LEU A 161 4.30 9.46 20.61
N GLU A 162 3.43 8.73 21.29
CA GLU A 162 3.41 8.69 22.76
C GLU A 162 4.54 7.83 23.34
N GLN A 163 4.93 6.80 22.60
CA GLN A 163 6.03 5.90 22.92
C GLN A 163 6.69 5.39 21.66
N LYS A 164 7.87 4.76 21.81
CA LYS A 164 8.56 4.14 20.67
C LYS A 164 7.70 3.00 20.10
N VAL A 165 7.45 3.04 18.79
CA VAL A 165 6.82 1.96 18.04
C VAL A 165 7.90 1.29 17.18
N PRO A 166 8.36 0.06 17.52
CA PRO A 166 9.37 -0.63 16.74
C PRO A 166 8.83 -1.09 15.38
N GLY A 167 9.55 -0.81 14.30
CA GLY A 167 9.12 -1.25 12.96
C GLY A 167 7.98 -0.39 12.42
N LEU A 168 7.93 0.89 12.83
CA LEU A 168 6.93 1.84 12.36
C LEU A 168 7.18 2.17 10.89
N ASP A 169 6.23 1.82 10.05
CA ASP A 169 6.14 2.24 8.66
C ASP A 169 5.07 3.33 8.53
N LEU A 170 5.35 4.33 7.68
CA LEU A 170 4.44 5.41 7.33
C LEU A 170 4.39 5.51 5.81
N ALA A 171 3.21 5.34 5.24
CA ALA A 171 2.97 5.48 3.82
C ALA A 171 2.15 6.74 3.51
N VAL A 172 2.55 7.44 2.46
CA VAL A 172 1.79 8.53 1.85
C VAL A 172 1.35 8.07 0.47
N TYR A 173 0.05 8.07 0.25
CA TYR A 173 -0.51 7.82 -1.07
C TYR A 173 -1.33 9.02 -1.54
N VAL A 174 -1.33 9.22 -2.85
CA VAL A 174 -2.06 10.31 -3.49
C VAL A 174 -3.08 9.74 -4.45
N VAL A 175 -4.28 10.32 -4.44
CA VAL A 175 -5.43 9.90 -5.22
C VAL A 175 -5.92 11.08 -6.04
N ASN A 176 -6.26 10.88 -7.31
CA ASN A 176 -6.82 11.94 -8.15
C ASN A 176 -8.34 12.08 -7.94
N ALA A 177 -8.96 13.07 -8.58
CA ALA A 177 -10.41 13.30 -8.54
C ALA A 177 -11.27 12.12 -9.06
N ALA A 178 -10.69 11.20 -9.83
CA ALA A 178 -11.38 10.00 -10.30
C ALA A 178 -11.27 8.82 -9.32
N GLY A 179 -10.68 9.01 -8.14
CA GLY A 179 -10.48 7.97 -7.13
C GLY A 179 -9.31 7.03 -7.42
N VAL A 180 -8.49 7.31 -8.45
CA VAL A 180 -7.35 6.47 -8.83
C VAL A 180 -6.13 6.87 -8.01
N ARG A 181 -5.53 5.91 -7.31
CA ARG A 181 -4.23 6.09 -6.64
C ARG A 181 -3.13 6.30 -7.68
N VAL A 182 -2.52 7.49 -7.67
CA VAL A 182 -1.48 7.87 -8.64
C VAL A 182 -0.09 7.45 -8.19
N PHE A 183 0.18 7.40 -6.88
CA PHE A 183 1.37 6.79 -6.31
C PHE A 183 1.16 6.45 -4.83
N ASP A 184 2.07 5.63 -4.32
CA ASP A 184 2.19 5.21 -2.92
C ASP A 184 3.67 5.14 -2.55
N GLU A 185 4.08 5.89 -1.54
CA GLU A 185 5.47 5.95 -1.08
C GLU A 185 5.55 5.71 0.42
N ALA A 186 6.32 4.69 0.81
CA ALA A 186 6.49 4.29 2.19
C ALA A 186 7.85 4.70 2.74
N TRP A 187 7.83 5.27 3.94
CA TRP A 187 8.98 5.47 4.79
C TRP A 187 8.93 4.45 5.93
N SER A 188 10.09 3.89 6.28
CA SER A 188 10.22 2.96 7.40
C SER A 188 11.16 3.52 8.44
N ASP A 189 10.81 3.32 9.72
CA ASP A 189 11.72 3.50 10.84
C ASP A 189 12.89 2.51 10.81
N THR A 190 13.11 1.75 9.73
CA THR A 190 14.33 0.99 9.45
C THR A 190 15.34 1.75 8.55
N GLN A 191 15.02 2.97 8.09
CA GLN A 191 15.90 3.87 7.31
C GLN A 191 16.61 4.98 8.14
N ARG A 192 17.73 5.58 7.71
CA ARG A 192 18.66 6.46 8.49
C ARG A 192 18.10 7.44 9.57
N LEU A 193 16.84 7.88 9.52
CA LEU A 193 16.19 8.66 10.59
C LEU A 193 15.28 7.77 11.44
N ARG A 194 15.42 7.81 12.76
CA ARG A 194 14.69 6.94 13.72
C ARG A 194 13.98 7.81 14.76
N PRO A 195 12.64 7.83 14.80
CA PRO A 195 11.93 8.29 15.98
C PRO A 195 12.10 7.24 17.09
N ASP A 196 13.09 7.44 17.96
CA ASP A 196 13.49 6.49 19.00
C ASP A 196 12.81 6.75 20.36
N ARG A 197 12.11 7.87 20.47
CA ARG A 197 11.46 8.36 21.68
C ARG A 197 10.10 8.99 21.40
N ALA A 198 9.31 9.16 22.44
CA ALA A 198 8.10 9.98 22.39
C ALA A 198 8.44 11.39 21.86
N GLY A 199 7.59 11.92 20.98
CA GLY A 199 7.86 13.20 20.35
C GLY A 199 7.01 13.48 19.13
N THR A 200 7.12 14.70 18.62
CA THR A 200 6.51 15.10 17.35
C THR A 200 7.57 15.12 16.26
N TYR A 201 7.26 14.45 15.15
CA TYR A 201 8.14 14.26 14.02
C TYR A 201 7.49 14.85 12.77
N THR A 202 8.30 15.32 11.83
CA THR A 202 7.82 15.71 10.50
C THR A 202 8.66 15.02 9.45
N LEU A 203 7.99 14.22 8.60
CA LEU A 203 8.57 13.63 7.41
C LEU A 203 8.20 14.47 6.20
N ARG A 204 9.13 14.56 5.25
CA ARG A 204 8.95 15.29 4.01
C ARG A 204 9.17 14.35 2.84
N LEU A 205 8.12 14.16 2.05
CA LEU A 205 8.18 13.49 0.75
C LEU A 205 8.32 14.57 -0.34
N VAL A 206 9.36 14.50 -1.16
CA VAL A 206 9.54 15.42 -2.30
C VAL A 206 8.96 14.76 -3.54
N VAL A 207 7.96 15.40 -4.15
CA VAL A 207 7.28 14.91 -5.34
C VAL A 207 7.84 15.65 -6.56
N PRO A 208 8.43 14.93 -7.54
CA PRO A 208 8.90 15.54 -8.78
C PRO A 208 7.71 16.06 -9.63
N PRO A 209 7.95 16.93 -10.63
CA PRO A 209 6.90 17.51 -11.49
C PRO A 209 6.34 16.49 -12.51
N VAL A 210 5.83 15.37 -12.03
CA VAL A 210 5.35 14.23 -12.84
C VAL A 210 3.83 14.10 -12.83
N LEU A 211 3.15 14.76 -11.90
CA LEU A 211 1.69 14.72 -11.77
C LEU A 211 1.02 15.72 -12.71
N ASN A 212 -0.23 15.41 -13.08
CA ASN A 212 -1.00 16.24 -13.98
C ASN A 212 -1.71 17.40 -13.27
N ALA A 213 -2.24 18.34 -14.05
CA ALA A 213 -3.10 19.37 -13.47
C ALA A 213 -4.43 18.72 -13.05
N GLY A 214 -4.95 19.12 -11.90
CA GLY A 214 -6.15 18.51 -11.33
C GLY A 214 -6.20 18.60 -9.81
N GLU A 215 -7.25 18.02 -9.26
CA GLU A 215 -7.46 17.90 -7.82
C GLU A 215 -6.98 16.54 -7.33
N TYR A 216 -6.35 16.57 -6.15
CA TYR A 216 -5.74 15.42 -5.52
C TYR A 216 -6.05 15.38 -4.03
N GLN A 217 -6.17 14.16 -3.52
CA GLN A 217 -6.32 13.86 -2.11
C GLN A 217 -5.06 13.12 -1.63
N ILE A 218 -4.63 13.44 -0.42
CA ILE A 218 -3.49 12.81 0.25
C ILE A 218 -4.04 11.95 1.37
N GLY A 219 -3.72 10.66 1.35
CA GLY A 219 -3.95 9.77 2.47
C GLY A 219 -2.64 9.41 3.17
N VAL A 220 -2.77 9.06 4.44
CA VAL A 220 -1.65 8.61 5.27
C VAL A 220 -2.04 7.30 5.94
N TRP A 221 -1.17 6.31 5.82
CA TRP A 221 -1.22 5.10 6.62
C TRP A 221 0.02 5.05 7.51
N ALA A 222 -0.13 4.58 8.74
CA ALA A 222 0.99 4.21 9.57
C ALA A 222 0.68 2.90 10.30
N GLY A 223 1.69 2.06 10.43
CA GLY A 223 1.53 0.75 11.05
C GLY A 223 2.87 0.10 11.29
N SER A 224 2.84 -1.15 11.72
CA SER A 224 3.99 -2.03 11.72
C SER A 224 3.72 -3.21 10.80
N ALA A 225 4.69 -4.11 10.68
CA ALA A 225 4.49 -5.39 9.99
C ALA A 225 3.32 -6.24 10.55
N TYR A 226 2.76 -5.89 11.71
CA TYR A 226 1.77 -6.69 12.43
C TYR A 226 0.40 -6.03 12.57
N GLU A 227 0.35 -4.70 12.54
CA GLU A 227 -0.89 -3.96 12.80
C GLU A 227 -0.91 -2.61 12.10
N THR A 228 -2.11 -2.18 11.70
CA THR A 228 -2.37 -0.81 11.28
C THR A 228 -2.66 0.02 12.53
N LEU A 229 -1.87 1.06 12.76
CA LEU A 229 -2.01 1.98 13.89
C LEU A 229 -2.78 3.24 13.49
N LEU A 230 -2.68 3.66 12.23
CA LEU A 230 -3.37 4.83 11.72
C LEU A 230 -3.70 4.63 10.25
N LEU A 231 -4.95 4.87 9.88
CA LEU A 231 -5.37 4.94 8.49
C LEU A 231 -6.22 6.18 8.31
N GLN A 232 -5.60 7.23 7.79
CA GLN A 232 -6.25 8.48 7.44
C GLN A 232 -6.47 8.53 5.92
N PRO A 233 -7.69 8.21 5.41
CA PRO A 233 -7.93 8.09 3.99
C PRO A 233 -7.78 9.43 3.26
N VAL A 234 -8.36 10.48 3.84
CA VAL A 234 -8.23 11.86 3.37
C VAL A 234 -7.65 12.70 4.50
N ALA A 235 -6.34 12.91 4.44
CA ALA A 235 -5.59 13.71 5.40
C ALA A 235 -5.43 15.17 4.94
N SER A 236 -5.37 15.40 3.62
CA SER A 236 -5.27 16.72 3.03
C SER A 236 -5.72 16.68 1.57
N VAL A 237 -6.03 17.84 1.00
CA VAL A 237 -6.37 18.01 -0.41
C VAL A 237 -5.51 19.11 -1.02
N PHE A 238 -5.10 18.93 -2.27
CA PHE A 238 -4.34 19.94 -3.00
C PHE A 238 -4.71 19.94 -4.48
N ARG A 239 -4.37 21.04 -5.15
CA ARG A 239 -4.66 21.24 -6.56
C ARG A 239 -3.38 21.59 -7.32
N LEU A 240 -3.17 20.94 -8.45
CA LEU A 240 -2.11 21.27 -9.38
C LEU A 240 -2.66 22.10 -10.54
N GLU A 241 -2.07 23.26 -10.77
CA GLU A 241 -2.37 24.14 -11.89
C GLU A 241 -1.22 24.16 -12.90
N GLY A 242 -1.57 24.41 -14.16
CA GLY A 242 -0.64 24.57 -15.26
C GLY A 242 -1.13 23.86 -16.52
N SER A 243 -1.10 24.56 -17.66
CA SER A 243 -1.54 24.04 -18.96
C SER A 243 -0.35 23.57 -19.80
N LEU A 244 -0.46 22.37 -20.37
CA LEU A 244 0.19 22.08 -21.65
C LEU A 244 -0.80 22.44 -22.75
N LYS A 245 -0.58 23.54 -23.45
CA LYS A 245 -1.31 23.80 -24.71
C LYS A 245 -1.10 22.60 -25.64
N GLY A 246 -2.17 21.87 -25.96
CA GLY A 246 -2.21 20.92 -27.08
C GLY A 246 -1.73 19.49 -26.81
N ARG A 247 -1.66 19.00 -25.56
CA ARG A 247 -1.39 17.58 -25.27
C ARG A 247 -2.57 16.92 -24.55
N PRO A 248 -2.90 15.64 -24.87
CA PRO A 248 -4.01 14.92 -24.24
C PRO A 248 -3.76 14.67 -22.75
N GLU A 249 -4.85 14.48 -21.99
CA GLU A 249 -4.82 14.07 -20.58
C GLU A 249 -3.99 12.79 -20.40
N ARG A 250 -3.03 12.81 -19.46
CA ARG A 250 -2.22 11.65 -19.06
C ARG A 250 -2.23 11.56 -17.54
N ALA A 251 -1.89 10.40 -16.96
CA ALA A 251 -1.80 10.23 -15.50
C ALA A 251 -0.43 10.66 -14.95
N VAL A 252 0.65 10.41 -15.71
CA VAL A 252 2.05 10.69 -15.31
C VAL A 252 2.85 11.27 -16.48
N GLU A 253 3.75 12.22 -16.22
CA GLU A 253 4.73 12.77 -17.17
C GLU A 253 6.16 12.57 -16.64
N LEU A 254 6.91 11.65 -17.24
CA LEU A 254 8.23 11.25 -16.75
C LEU A 254 9.40 12.10 -17.27
N LEU A 255 9.13 13.06 -18.16
CA LEU A 255 10.14 13.94 -18.80
C LEU A 255 11.39 13.18 -19.29
N LEU A 256 11.19 12.01 -19.91
CA LEU A 256 12.29 11.17 -20.38
C LEU A 256 13.06 11.85 -21.51
N ASP A 257 14.39 11.69 -21.48
CA ASP A 257 15.27 12.15 -22.54
C ASP A 257 15.08 11.32 -23.81
N TRP A 258 15.20 11.99 -24.96
CA TRP A 258 15.21 11.34 -26.26
C TRP A 258 16.65 11.21 -26.74
N GLU A 259 17.07 9.99 -27.04
CA GLU A 259 18.34 9.72 -27.72
C GLU A 259 18.07 9.54 -29.21
N LEU A 260 18.73 10.33 -30.06
CA LEU A 260 18.71 10.15 -31.51
C LEU A 260 19.76 9.09 -31.90
N ILE A 261 19.32 7.88 -32.23
CA ILE A 261 20.19 6.71 -32.48
C ILE A 261 20.64 6.62 -33.96
N GLY A 262 20.18 7.53 -34.83
CA GLY A 262 20.63 7.59 -36.21
C GLY A 262 19.90 8.64 -37.04
N GLU A 263 20.55 9.07 -38.12
CA GLU A 263 19.99 9.93 -39.17
C GLU A 263 20.35 9.26 -40.51
N GLU A 264 19.37 8.77 -41.26
CA GLU A 264 19.59 8.38 -42.65
C GLU A 264 19.52 9.66 -43.51
N PRO A 265 20.63 10.09 -44.14
CA PRO A 265 20.57 11.23 -45.02
C PRO A 265 19.63 10.90 -46.19
N ALA A 266 18.68 11.78 -46.46
CA ALA A 266 17.81 11.65 -47.63
C ALA A 266 18.67 11.44 -48.88
N GLU A 267 18.41 10.35 -49.62
CA GLU A 267 19.09 10.07 -50.88
C GLU A 267 19.02 11.31 -51.77
N ARG A 268 20.19 11.90 -52.05
CA ARG A 268 20.26 12.97 -53.05
C ARG A 268 19.78 12.36 -54.36
N PRO A 269 18.78 12.95 -55.05
CA PRO A 269 18.41 12.47 -56.38
C PRO A 269 19.66 12.48 -57.26
N ALA A 270 19.92 11.34 -57.90
CA ALA A 270 21.11 11.12 -58.72
C ALA A 270 21.25 12.25 -59.75
N ASP A 271 22.36 12.98 -59.66
CA ASP A 271 22.77 13.95 -60.66
C ASP A 271 22.80 13.24 -62.02
N THR A 272 21.86 13.60 -62.88
CA THR A 272 21.78 13.11 -64.25
C THR A 272 22.89 13.78 -65.05
N GLN A 273 24.13 13.26 -64.95
CA GLN A 273 25.19 13.65 -65.86
C GLN A 273 25.08 12.86 -67.18
N ALA A 274 25.23 13.65 -68.26
CA ALA A 274 25.60 13.29 -69.62
C ALA A 274 24.50 12.75 -70.54
N VAL A 275 24.01 13.63 -71.42
CA VAL A 275 24.24 13.47 -72.87
C VAL A 275 24.59 14.83 -73.50
N GLU A 276 25.89 15.11 -73.63
CA GLU A 276 26.39 15.87 -74.77
C GLU A 276 26.21 15.02 -76.04
N ARG A 277 25.73 15.61 -77.14
CA ARG A 277 26.29 15.44 -78.49
C ARG A 277 25.55 16.30 -79.52
N GLN A 278 26.34 17.23 -80.09
CA GLN A 278 26.30 17.84 -81.43
C GLN A 278 25.12 18.73 -81.82
#